data_AF-Q4DQC4-F1
#
_entry.id   AF-Q4DQC4-F1
#
_cell.length_a   1.000
_cell.length_b   1.000
_cell.length_c   1.000
_cell.angle_alpha   90.00
_cell.angle_beta   90.00
_cell.angle_gamma   90.00
#
_symmetry.space_group_name_H-M   'P 1'
#
loop_
_entity.id
_entity.type
_entity.pdbx_description
1 polymer ?
#
loop_
_entity_poly.entity_id
_entity_poly.type
_entity_poly.pdbx_seq_one_letter_code
_entity_poly.pdbx_strand_id
1 'polypeptide(L)'
;MPGAWLLNSQEGNFTLPSHCSPDVSVPINLLEAYGVYSRTVDPATLHERHPSDDEGRTRAQRLAWNLGYQGQEEVTLTADSQEELREHLNLDEQMRIVESGVLYIDFRDAEERWIRVEAKSGDLVVLPRGLYHRLVPAADSSPVKLLRLFRKSAVFQPIPRNGELSVEAAAEARAAHEDHKFYVSHPPTETILGPANTEDNVLVKSPRDFDATLDKVRAQLTPGDILVLLFKGASDRRTHQSWCPPCATAEPIVRRAVEAAKQKRRVVYVQCNVERSVYLGNPDYAYRKHPLLNIASIPFFLVLEQREKEVFELCRESDPGEGYNSWVEKI
;
A
#
# COMPACT_ATOMS: atom_id res chain seq x y z
N MET A 1 1.70 -2.79 14.08
CA MET A 1 1.91 -1.70 13.10
C MET A 1 2.86 -0.70 13.72
N PRO A 2 3.84 -0.21 12.95
CA PRO A 2 4.86 0.68 13.48
C PRO A 2 4.26 2.01 13.94
N GLY A 3 4.81 2.57 15.02
CA GLY A 3 4.49 3.93 15.44
C GLY A 3 5.17 4.94 14.51
N ALA A 4 4.57 6.11 14.31
CA ALA A 4 5.19 7.17 13.52
C ALA A 4 4.89 8.55 14.10
N TRP A 5 5.85 9.48 13.99
CA TRP A 5 5.74 10.85 14.50
C TRP A 5 6.63 11.81 13.72
N LEU A 6 6.39 13.11 13.89
CA LEU A 6 7.30 14.15 13.41
C LEU A 6 8.54 14.19 14.32
N LEU A 7 9.72 14.10 13.73
CA LEU A 7 10.99 14.09 14.44
C LEU A 7 11.41 15.52 14.85
N ASN A 8 11.81 15.69 16.11
CA ASN A 8 12.46 16.91 16.59
C ASN A 8 13.89 17.03 16.04
N SER A 9 14.05 17.73 14.91
CA SER A 9 15.35 17.88 14.24
C SER A 9 16.37 18.74 14.99
N GLN A 10 15.98 19.40 16.10
CA GLN A 10 16.94 20.10 16.96
C GLN A 10 17.76 19.15 17.83
N GLU A 11 17.31 17.90 18.00
CA GLU A 11 18.07 16.87 18.68
C GLU A 11 19.13 16.28 17.75
N GLY A 12 20.41 16.43 18.11
CA GLY A 12 21.52 15.95 17.29
C GLY A 12 21.69 14.43 17.27
N ASN A 13 21.12 13.72 18.27
CA ASN A 13 21.25 12.27 18.38
C ASN A 13 20.02 11.55 17.80
N PHE A 14 20.09 11.22 16.52
CA PHE A 14 19.03 10.51 15.80
C PHE A 14 18.84 9.03 16.23
N THR A 15 19.68 8.48 17.14
CA THR A 15 19.46 7.14 17.72
C THR A 15 18.43 7.12 18.85
N LEU A 16 18.00 8.28 19.35
CA LEU A 16 16.94 8.43 20.34
C LEU A 16 15.60 8.70 19.66
N PRO A 17 14.44 8.38 20.27
CA PRO A 17 13.12 8.61 19.66
C PRO A 17 12.88 10.04 19.14
N SER A 18 13.38 11.05 19.86
CA SER A 18 13.36 12.47 19.48
C SER A 18 11.98 13.00 19.06
N HIS A 19 10.98 12.81 19.93
CA HIS A 19 9.63 13.37 19.74
C HIS A 19 9.63 14.90 19.82
N CYS A 20 8.74 15.56 19.07
CA CYS A 20 8.43 16.96 19.28
C CYS A 20 7.77 17.20 20.66
N SER A 21 7.81 18.45 21.14
CA SER A 21 7.02 18.91 22.29
C SER A 21 6.16 20.10 21.88
N PRO A 22 4.83 19.94 21.75
CA PRO A 22 4.06 18.72 21.98
C PRO A 22 4.33 17.61 20.94
N ASP A 23 4.01 16.35 21.30
CA ASP A 23 4.13 15.21 20.38
C ASP A 23 3.21 15.39 19.17
N VAL A 24 3.72 14.99 18.00
CA VAL A 24 2.98 15.04 16.73
C VAL A 24 3.01 13.66 16.10
N SER A 25 2.08 12.81 16.54
CA SER A 25 1.86 11.49 15.96
C SER A 25 1.44 11.60 14.49
N VAL A 26 1.99 10.72 13.65
CA VAL A 26 1.70 10.65 12.21
C VAL A 26 0.79 9.46 11.94
N PRO A 27 -0.44 9.67 11.42
CA PRO A 27 -1.35 8.56 11.14
C PRO A 27 -0.87 7.77 9.94
N ILE A 28 -1.14 6.46 9.94
CA ILE A 28 -0.72 5.55 8.86
C ILE A 28 -1.26 5.95 7.47
N ASN A 29 -2.45 6.53 7.36
CA ASN A 29 -2.96 7.05 6.09
C ASN A 29 -2.02 8.11 5.47
N LEU A 30 -1.31 8.88 6.30
CA LEU A 30 -0.32 9.85 5.83
C LEU A 30 0.95 9.16 5.35
N LEU A 31 1.43 8.11 6.03
CA LEU A 31 2.55 7.28 5.56
C LEU A 31 2.25 6.68 4.17
N GLU A 32 1.06 6.12 4.00
CA GLU A 32 0.61 5.54 2.73
C GLU A 32 0.46 6.59 1.62
N ALA A 33 0.10 7.83 1.97
CA ALA A 33 0.08 8.95 1.02
C ALA A 33 1.49 9.25 0.47
N TYR A 34 2.53 9.07 1.29
CA TYR A 34 3.95 9.08 0.92
C TYR A 34 4.43 7.76 0.29
N GLY A 35 3.55 6.79 0.04
CA GLY A 35 3.94 5.49 -0.53
C GLY A 35 4.75 4.61 0.43
N VAL A 36 4.82 5.00 1.72
CA VAL A 36 5.41 4.19 2.78
C VAL A 36 4.33 3.27 3.33
N TYR A 37 4.45 1.99 3.01
CA TYR A 37 3.47 0.98 3.42
C TYR A 37 4.06 0.07 4.48
N SER A 38 3.22 -0.42 5.39
CA SER A 38 3.67 -1.38 6.41
C SER A 38 2.66 -2.49 6.63
N ARG A 39 3.18 -3.65 7.04
CA ARG A 39 2.40 -4.77 7.56
C ARG A 39 3.26 -5.59 8.52
N THR A 40 2.65 -6.50 9.24
CA THR A 40 3.36 -7.41 10.15
C THR A 40 3.51 -8.79 9.53
N VAL A 41 4.62 -9.46 9.85
CA VAL A 41 4.91 -10.86 9.55
C VAL A 41 5.40 -11.52 10.84
N ASP A 42 5.36 -12.85 10.90
CA ASP A 42 5.94 -13.57 12.03
C ASP A 42 7.46 -13.71 11.85
N PRO A 43 8.29 -12.98 12.62
CA PRO A 43 9.73 -12.97 12.45
C PRO A 43 10.36 -14.34 12.76
N ALA A 44 9.74 -15.16 13.60
CA ALA A 44 10.27 -16.47 13.99
C ALA A 44 10.25 -17.47 12.81
N THR A 45 9.37 -17.25 11.84
CA THR A 45 9.14 -18.19 10.73
C THR A 45 9.77 -17.76 9.41
N LEU A 46 10.37 -16.56 9.33
CA LEU A 46 10.87 -15.98 8.08
C LEU A 46 11.83 -16.91 7.31
N HIS A 47 12.68 -17.60 8.05
CA HIS A 47 13.71 -18.51 7.54
C HIS A 47 13.24 -19.97 7.42
N GLU A 48 12.03 -20.29 7.89
CA GLU A 48 11.46 -21.62 7.72
C GLU A 48 11.03 -21.84 6.29
N ARG A 49 11.14 -23.08 5.81
CA ARG A 49 10.59 -23.48 4.51
C ARG A 49 9.09 -23.21 4.46
N HIS A 50 8.63 -22.58 3.39
CA HIS A 50 7.19 -22.40 3.18
C HIS A 50 6.56 -23.77 2.88
N PRO A 51 5.51 -24.19 3.62
CA PRO A 51 5.00 -25.56 3.57
C PRO A 51 4.43 -25.98 2.21
N SER A 52 3.99 -25.02 1.40
CA SER A 52 3.38 -25.25 0.08
C SER A 52 4.23 -24.72 -1.09
N ASP A 53 5.53 -24.45 -0.90
CA ASP A 53 6.40 -23.99 -1.99
C ASP A 53 7.20 -25.16 -2.58
N ASP A 54 6.94 -25.45 -3.85
CA ASP A 54 7.54 -26.56 -4.60
C ASP A 54 9.04 -26.35 -4.86
N GLU A 55 9.50 -25.10 -4.94
CA GLU A 55 10.91 -24.74 -5.12
C GLU A 55 11.68 -24.70 -3.80
N GLY A 56 11.01 -24.98 -2.67
CA GLY A 56 11.64 -25.03 -1.37
C GLY A 56 12.01 -23.68 -0.77
N ARG A 57 11.39 -22.58 -1.24
CA ARG A 57 11.63 -21.24 -0.70
C ARG A 57 11.31 -21.15 0.78
N THR A 58 12.06 -20.31 1.51
CA THR A 58 11.65 -19.88 2.85
C THR A 58 10.41 -19.00 2.79
N ARG A 59 9.75 -18.74 3.93
CA ARG A 59 8.60 -17.83 3.99
C ARG A 59 8.96 -16.42 3.51
N ALA A 60 10.12 -15.90 3.88
CA ALA A 60 10.60 -14.61 3.40
C ALA A 60 10.81 -14.60 1.87
N GLN A 61 11.46 -15.62 1.32
CA GLN A 61 11.67 -15.75 -0.12
C GLN A 61 10.36 -15.92 -0.90
N ARG A 62 9.41 -16.71 -0.37
CA ARG A 62 8.06 -16.84 -0.95
C ARG A 62 7.33 -15.50 -0.96
N LEU A 63 7.46 -14.73 0.12
CA LEU A 63 6.88 -13.39 0.23
C LEU A 63 7.45 -12.43 -0.81
N ALA A 64 8.79 -12.40 -0.91
CA ALA A 64 9.53 -11.63 -1.90
C ALA A 64 9.05 -11.95 -3.31
N TRP A 65 9.02 -13.25 -3.66
CA TRP A 65 8.60 -13.75 -4.96
C TRP A 65 7.15 -13.39 -5.29
N ASN A 66 6.21 -13.61 -4.37
CA ASN A 66 4.80 -13.22 -4.55
C ASN A 66 4.66 -11.72 -4.81
N LEU A 67 5.43 -10.89 -4.10
CA LEU A 67 5.47 -9.45 -4.29
C LEU A 67 6.37 -9.02 -5.46
N GLY A 68 6.96 -9.94 -6.23
CA GLY A 68 7.81 -9.63 -7.38
C GLY A 68 9.09 -8.85 -7.02
N TYR A 69 9.64 -9.07 -5.82
CA TYR A 69 11.02 -8.67 -5.50
C TYR A 69 11.99 -9.69 -6.10
N GLN A 70 13.08 -9.18 -6.68
CA GLN A 70 14.07 -9.97 -7.42
C GLN A 70 15.34 -10.22 -6.61
N GLY A 71 15.67 -9.32 -5.68
CA GLY A 71 16.84 -9.44 -4.80
C GLY A 71 16.45 -9.43 -3.32
N GLN A 72 17.23 -10.15 -2.51
CA GLN A 72 17.11 -10.22 -1.06
C GLN A 72 18.49 -10.35 -0.42
N GLU A 73 18.72 -9.62 0.66
CA GLU A 73 19.95 -9.62 1.46
C GLU A 73 19.61 -9.63 2.95
N GLU A 74 20.39 -10.38 3.74
CA GLU A 74 20.42 -10.26 5.20
C GLU A 74 21.38 -9.15 5.60
N VAL A 75 20.92 -8.23 6.45
CA VAL A 75 21.68 -7.05 6.84
C VAL A 75 21.70 -6.94 8.36
N THR A 76 22.88 -6.63 8.90
CA THR A 76 23.06 -6.27 10.31
C THR A 76 23.45 -4.79 10.37
N LEU A 77 22.53 -3.95 10.84
CA LEU A 77 22.76 -2.52 11.00
C LEU A 77 23.35 -2.20 12.37
N THR A 78 24.39 -1.36 12.35
CA THR A 78 25.11 -0.85 13.52
C THR A 78 25.28 0.67 13.40
N ALA A 79 25.88 1.30 14.42
CA ALA A 79 26.28 2.71 14.36
C ALA A 79 27.29 3.04 13.23
N ASP A 80 27.92 2.02 12.63
CA ASP A 80 28.91 2.19 11.56
C ASP A 80 28.32 1.96 10.16
N SER A 81 27.03 1.65 10.04
CA SER A 81 26.34 1.37 8.76
C SER A 81 26.07 2.64 7.94
N GLN A 82 27.15 3.31 7.50
CA GLN A 82 27.11 4.65 6.92
C GLN A 82 26.22 4.79 5.67
N GLU A 83 26.13 3.76 4.84
CA GLU A 83 25.28 3.78 3.63
C GLU A 83 23.79 3.91 3.96
N GLU A 84 23.37 3.41 5.13
CA GLU A 84 21.98 3.45 5.60
C GLU A 84 21.74 4.65 6.52
N LEU A 85 22.75 5.05 7.32
CA LEU A 85 22.66 6.17 8.28
C LEU A 85 22.64 7.55 7.61
N ARG A 86 23.31 7.71 6.47
CA ARG A 86 23.33 8.97 5.72
C ARG A 86 22.02 9.16 4.97
N GLU A 87 21.54 10.39 4.89
CA GLU A 87 20.36 10.72 4.09
C GLU A 87 20.62 10.41 2.61
N HIS A 88 19.80 9.55 2.04
CA HIS A 88 19.92 9.06 0.68
C HIS A 88 18.54 8.78 0.08
N LEU A 89 18.50 8.53 -1.24
CA LEU A 89 17.36 7.92 -1.90
C LEU A 89 17.78 6.63 -2.60
N ASN A 90 16.79 5.83 -2.98
CA ASN A 90 16.99 4.64 -3.80
C ASN A 90 16.29 4.81 -5.16
N LEU A 91 16.93 4.34 -6.24
CA LEU A 91 16.33 4.34 -7.59
C LEU A 91 15.25 3.26 -7.76
N ASP A 92 15.29 2.25 -6.90
CA ASP A 92 14.35 1.14 -6.87
C ASP A 92 13.56 1.13 -5.57
N GLU A 93 12.34 0.59 -5.61
CA GLU A 93 11.53 0.36 -4.41
C GLU A 93 12.21 -0.69 -3.54
N GLN A 94 12.26 -0.44 -2.24
CA GLN A 94 12.86 -1.36 -1.28
C GLN A 94 11.86 -1.79 -0.22
N MET A 95 12.03 -3.01 0.26
CA MET A 95 11.30 -3.51 1.41
C MET A 95 12.29 -3.92 2.49
N ARG A 96 11.94 -3.60 3.74
CA ARG A 96 12.70 -3.92 4.94
C ARG A 96 11.82 -4.79 5.82
N ILE A 97 12.32 -5.95 6.25
CA ILE A 97 11.66 -6.79 7.24
C ILE A 97 12.57 -6.83 8.46
N VAL A 98 12.15 -6.23 9.57
CA VAL A 98 12.95 -6.22 10.79
C VAL A 98 12.85 -7.58 11.48
N GLU A 99 13.99 -8.22 11.71
CA GLU A 99 14.07 -9.55 12.32
C GLU A 99 14.36 -9.46 13.82
N SER A 100 15.23 -8.53 14.22
CA SER A 100 15.53 -8.27 15.63
C SER A 100 15.93 -6.82 15.87
N GLY A 101 15.59 -6.30 17.05
CA GLY A 101 15.85 -4.92 17.45
C GLY A 101 14.75 -3.95 17.02
N VAL A 102 15.07 -2.66 17.12
CA VAL A 102 14.20 -1.52 16.76
C VAL A 102 14.94 -0.64 15.77
N LEU A 103 14.31 -0.41 14.63
CA LEU A 103 14.81 0.40 13.52
C LEU A 103 13.99 1.67 13.41
N TYR A 104 14.65 2.82 13.44
CA TYR A 104 14.05 4.07 13.00
C TYR A 104 14.27 4.26 11.50
N ILE A 105 13.17 4.49 10.79
CA ILE A 105 13.16 4.84 9.38
C ILE A 105 12.70 6.29 9.30
N ASP A 106 13.65 7.20 9.09
CA ASP A 106 13.36 8.63 8.94
C ASP A 106 13.23 8.94 7.46
N PHE A 107 12.20 9.69 7.05
CA PHE A 107 12.06 10.17 5.68
C PHE A 107 11.58 11.62 5.62
N ARG A 108 11.84 12.28 4.49
CA ARG A 108 11.42 13.66 4.24
C ARG A 108 9.98 13.73 3.78
N ASP A 109 9.20 14.58 4.44
CA ASP A 109 7.86 14.95 4.00
C ASP A 109 7.92 16.06 2.92
N ALA A 110 6.76 16.47 2.39
CA ALA A 110 6.69 17.49 1.34
C ALA A 110 7.17 18.89 1.77
N GLU A 111 7.28 19.14 3.08
CA GLU A 111 7.78 20.37 3.69
C GLU A 111 9.24 20.23 4.16
N GLU A 112 9.95 19.21 3.69
CA GLU A 112 11.34 18.90 4.06
C GLU A 112 11.53 18.58 5.56
N ARG A 113 10.47 18.24 6.28
CA ARG A 113 10.55 17.80 7.68
C ARG A 113 10.81 16.30 7.76
N TRP A 114 11.37 15.86 8.88
CA TRP A 114 11.59 14.43 9.14
C TRP A 114 10.36 13.79 9.76
N ILE A 115 9.80 12.79 9.09
CA ILE A 115 8.86 11.83 9.68
C ILE A 115 9.67 10.60 10.09
N ARG A 116 9.50 10.15 11.33
CA ARG A 116 10.08 8.92 11.85
C ARG A 116 9.04 7.83 11.89
N VAL A 117 9.43 6.64 11.42
CA VAL A 117 8.70 5.38 11.61
C VAL A 117 9.54 4.46 12.50
N GLU A 118 8.95 3.97 13.59
CA GLU A 118 9.56 2.99 14.48
C GLU A 118 9.12 1.58 14.07
N ALA A 119 10.02 0.83 13.44
CA ALA A 119 9.81 -0.56 13.04
C ALA A 119 10.48 -1.52 14.04
N LYS A 120 9.72 -2.49 14.53
CA LYS A 120 10.17 -3.52 15.48
C LYS A 120 10.26 -4.88 14.80
N SER A 121 10.84 -5.87 15.48
CA SER A 121 10.84 -7.26 15.02
C SER A 121 9.45 -7.70 14.55
N GLY A 122 9.37 -8.21 13.32
CA GLY A 122 8.12 -8.60 12.64
C GLY A 122 7.48 -7.50 11.80
N ASP A 123 7.89 -6.24 11.93
CA ASP A 123 7.42 -5.18 11.04
C ASP A 123 8.12 -5.27 9.68
N LEU A 124 7.31 -5.19 8.63
CA LEU A 124 7.71 -5.02 7.25
C LEU A 124 7.35 -3.60 6.82
N VAL A 125 8.32 -2.87 6.26
CA VAL A 125 8.14 -1.51 5.74
C VAL A 125 8.61 -1.45 4.28
N VAL A 126 7.77 -0.90 3.42
CA VAL A 126 8.08 -0.62 2.02
C VAL A 126 8.42 0.86 1.88
N LEU A 127 9.54 1.13 1.22
CA LEU A 127 10.03 2.46 0.87
C LEU A 127 9.97 2.63 -0.65
N PRO A 128 9.25 3.64 -1.15
CA PRO A 128 9.17 3.88 -2.59
C PRO A 128 10.50 4.42 -3.12
N ARG A 129 10.75 4.24 -4.42
CA ARG A 129 11.88 4.88 -5.10
C ARG A 129 11.79 6.41 -4.98
N GLY A 130 12.93 7.08 -4.96
CA GLY A 130 13.03 8.55 -4.98
C GLY A 130 12.68 9.27 -3.67
N LEU A 131 12.24 8.55 -2.63
CA LEU A 131 12.03 9.12 -1.31
C LEU A 131 13.38 9.29 -0.59
N TYR A 132 13.67 10.51 -0.11
CA TYR A 132 14.83 10.74 0.75
C TYR A 132 14.56 10.21 2.15
N HIS A 133 15.46 9.36 2.63
CA HIS A 133 15.35 8.68 3.92
C HIS A 133 16.72 8.33 4.51
N ARG A 134 16.71 7.83 5.74
CA ARG A 134 17.81 7.15 6.41
C ARG A 134 17.28 6.10 7.37
N LEU A 135 18.10 5.10 7.66
CA LEU A 135 17.81 4.02 8.58
C LEU A 135 18.77 4.08 9.76
N VAL A 136 18.23 4.12 10.97
CA VAL A 136 18.99 4.30 12.21
C VAL A 136 18.61 3.21 13.22
N PRO A 137 19.54 2.37 13.68
CA PRO A 137 19.32 1.52 14.84
C PRO A 137 18.99 2.37 16.08
N ALA A 138 17.91 2.05 16.79
CA ALA A 138 17.64 2.70 18.07
C ALA A 138 18.80 2.43 19.05
N ALA A 139 19.11 3.42 19.90
CA ALA A 139 20.30 3.42 20.74
C ALA A 139 20.44 2.16 21.63
N ASP A 140 19.32 1.63 22.11
CA ASP A 140 19.22 0.44 22.98
C ASP A 140 19.06 -0.88 22.22
N SER A 141 19.03 -0.84 20.89
CA SER A 141 18.65 -1.96 20.03
C SER A 141 19.70 -2.33 18.97
N SER A 142 20.88 -1.71 18.99
CA SER A 142 21.99 -2.05 18.10
C SER A 142 22.71 -3.33 18.58
N PRO A 143 22.99 -4.31 17.70
CA PRO A 143 22.69 -4.30 16.27
C PRO A 143 21.25 -4.68 15.94
N VAL A 144 20.71 -4.08 14.87
CA VAL A 144 19.41 -4.45 14.30
C VAL A 144 19.65 -5.41 13.15
N LYS A 145 18.93 -6.54 13.12
CA LYS A 145 18.94 -7.47 11.98
C LYS A 145 17.69 -7.28 11.14
N LEU A 146 17.86 -7.28 9.83
CA LEU A 146 16.76 -7.14 8.90
C LEU A 146 17.03 -7.87 7.58
N LEU A 147 15.95 -8.19 6.87
CA LEU A 147 15.99 -8.50 5.45
C LEU A 147 15.77 -7.23 4.63
N ARG A 148 16.66 -7.01 3.67
CA ARG A 148 16.56 -5.96 2.65
C ARG A 148 16.19 -6.61 1.32
N LEU A 149 15.11 -6.14 0.70
CA LEU A 149 14.62 -6.67 -0.58
C LEU A 149 14.52 -5.57 -1.64
N PHE A 150 14.84 -5.92 -2.88
CA PHE A 150 14.85 -5.02 -4.04
C PHE A 150 13.84 -5.48 -5.09
N ARG A 151 13.02 -4.56 -5.61
CA ARG A 151 12.00 -4.91 -6.59
C ARG A 151 12.63 -5.35 -7.92
N LYS A 152 13.60 -4.57 -8.41
CA LYS A 152 14.25 -4.74 -9.71
C LYS A 152 15.77 -4.72 -9.63
N SER A 153 16.35 -4.03 -8.65
CA SER A 153 17.80 -3.96 -8.50
C SER A 153 18.39 -5.29 -8.03
N ALA A 154 19.64 -5.55 -8.42
CA ALA A 154 20.39 -6.73 -7.97
C ALA A 154 21.20 -6.46 -6.68
N VAL A 155 21.52 -5.19 -6.41
CA VAL A 155 22.39 -4.76 -5.31
C VAL A 155 21.86 -3.48 -4.67
N PHE A 156 22.22 -3.25 -3.42
CA PHE A 156 21.97 -1.97 -2.75
C PHE A 156 22.90 -0.88 -3.29
N GLN A 157 22.31 0.18 -3.82
CA GLN A 157 23.02 1.35 -4.34
C GLN A 157 22.29 2.63 -3.93
N PRO A 158 22.43 3.04 -2.65
CA PRO A 158 21.84 4.28 -2.18
C PRO A 158 22.57 5.47 -2.82
N ILE A 159 21.83 6.51 -3.19
CA ILE A 159 22.41 7.75 -3.69
C ILE A 159 22.32 8.80 -2.59
N PRO A 160 23.45 9.20 -1.98
CA PRO A 160 23.47 10.22 -0.95
C PRO A 160 22.86 11.53 -1.46
N ARG A 161 22.07 12.19 -0.60
CA ARG A 161 21.48 13.50 -0.95
C ARG A 161 22.54 14.55 -1.24
N ASN A 162 23.64 14.52 -0.51
CA ASN A 162 24.79 15.40 -0.66
C ASN A 162 26.05 14.55 -0.93
N GLY A 163 26.87 14.96 -1.89
CA GLY A 163 28.12 14.29 -2.24
C GLY A 163 28.50 14.50 -3.72
N GLU A 164 29.70 14.04 -4.09
CA GLU A 164 30.13 14.02 -5.49
C GLU A 164 29.49 12.82 -6.21
N LEU A 165 28.62 13.09 -7.18
CA LEU A 165 27.98 12.09 -8.03
C LEU A 165 28.41 12.29 -9.48
N SER A 166 28.43 11.20 -10.25
CA SER A 166 28.53 11.33 -11.71
C SER A 166 27.32 12.09 -12.26
N VAL A 167 27.47 12.69 -13.45
CA VAL A 167 26.37 13.41 -14.13
C VAL A 167 25.15 12.52 -14.32
N GLU A 168 25.38 11.25 -14.68
CA GLU A 168 24.34 10.23 -14.87
C GLU A 168 23.64 9.89 -13.55
N ALA A 169 24.38 9.54 -12.50
CA ALA A 169 23.80 9.20 -11.19
C ALA A 169 23.01 10.39 -10.60
N ALA A 170 23.50 11.61 -10.77
CA ALA A 170 22.78 12.81 -10.36
C ALA A 170 21.48 13.03 -11.17
N ALA A 171 21.47 12.68 -12.46
CA ALA A 171 20.27 12.76 -13.29
C ALA A 171 19.22 11.71 -12.92
N GLU A 172 19.64 10.46 -12.70
CA GLU A 172 18.76 9.37 -12.26
C GLU A 172 18.15 9.67 -10.89
N ALA A 173 18.96 10.15 -9.94
CA ALA A 173 18.48 10.53 -8.61
C ALA A 173 17.41 11.64 -8.68
N ARG A 174 17.65 12.69 -9.49
CA ARG A 174 16.64 13.74 -9.73
C ARG A 174 15.37 13.19 -10.35
N ALA A 175 15.49 12.32 -11.37
CA ALA A 175 14.33 11.74 -12.03
C ALA A 175 13.50 10.86 -11.08
N ALA A 176 14.15 10.02 -10.27
CA ALA A 176 13.47 9.21 -9.26
C ALA A 176 12.78 10.08 -8.20
N HIS A 177 13.44 11.15 -7.73
CA HIS A 177 12.87 12.06 -6.75
C HIS A 177 11.66 12.84 -7.30
N GLU A 178 11.73 13.33 -8.54
CA GLU A 178 10.59 13.99 -9.19
C GLU A 178 9.43 13.04 -9.45
N ASP A 179 9.70 11.77 -9.79
CA ASP A 179 8.67 10.73 -9.89
C ASP A 179 7.97 10.49 -8.54
N HIS A 180 8.73 10.47 -7.44
CA HIS A 180 8.16 10.37 -6.10
C HIS A 180 7.31 11.59 -5.73
N LYS A 181 7.78 12.80 -6.04
CA LYS A 181 6.99 14.04 -5.83
C LYS A 181 5.72 14.06 -6.67
N PHE A 182 5.81 13.62 -7.92
CA PHE A 182 4.64 13.44 -8.79
C PHE A 182 3.66 12.46 -8.16
N TYR A 183 4.16 11.32 -7.67
CA TYR A 183 3.35 10.35 -6.92
C TYR A 183 2.61 11.09 -5.80
N VAL A 184 3.31 11.66 -4.80
CA VAL A 184 2.70 12.30 -3.63
C VAL A 184 1.66 13.37 -4.00
N SER A 185 1.93 14.20 -5.02
CA SER A 185 1.05 15.30 -5.44
C SER A 185 -0.18 14.88 -6.26
N HIS A 186 -0.25 13.63 -6.73
CA HIS A 186 -1.37 13.12 -7.55
C HIS A 186 -2.06 11.92 -6.88
N PRO A 187 -2.63 12.07 -5.66
CA PRO A 187 -3.35 10.98 -5.02
C PRO A 187 -4.55 10.54 -5.87
N PRO A 188 -4.99 9.27 -5.77
CA PRO A 188 -6.16 8.80 -6.51
C PRO A 188 -7.39 9.65 -6.19
N THR A 189 -8.02 10.23 -7.21
CA THR A 189 -9.26 11.03 -7.11
C THR A 189 -10.39 10.47 -7.97
N GLU A 190 -10.11 9.44 -8.77
CA GLU A 190 -11.03 8.91 -9.75
C GLU A 190 -11.31 7.43 -9.52
N THR A 191 -12.50 7.02 -9.92
CA THR A 191 -12.85 5.62 -10.11
C THR A 191 -12.78 5.28 -11.60
N ILE A 192 -13.05 4.01 -11.95
CA ILE A 192 -13.24 3.62 -13.35
C ILE A 192 -14.46 4.26 -14.02
N LEU A 193 -15.27 5.07 -13.32
CA LEU A 193 -16.36 5.83 -13.94
C LEU A 193 -16.00 7.32 -14.13
N GLY A 194 -14.79 7.73 -13.75
CA GLY A 194 -14.33 9.11 -13.76
C GLY A 194 -14.17 9.70 -12.36
N PRO A 195 -14.17 11.04 -12.22
CA PRO A 195 -13.98 11.72 -10.94
C PRO A 195 -14.91 11.19 -9.85
N ALA A 196 -14.33 10.83 -8.71
CA ALA A 196 -15.10 10.36 -7.58
C ALA A 196 -15.90 11.51 -6.95
N ASN A 197 -17.10 11.19 -6.46
CA ASN A 197 -17.98 12.08 -5.72
C ASN A 197 -18.50 11.35 -4.47
N THR A 198 -19.35 12.02 -3.68
CA THR A 198 -19.93 11.46 -2.44
C THR A 198 -21.37 10.98 -2.60
N GLU A 199 -21.89 10.94 -3.83
CA GLU A 199 -23.32 10.68 -4.11
C GLU A 199 -23.54 9.31 -4.76
N ASP A 200 -22.84 9.01 -5.86
CA ASP A 200 -23.10 7.83 -6.68
C ASP A 200 -21.83 7.19 -7.28
N ASN A 201 -20.67 7.84 -7.15
CA ASN A 201 -19.38 7.37 -7.66
C ASN A 201 -18.29 7.54 -6.59
N VAL A 202 -18.29 6.66 -5.59
CA VAL A 202 -17.48 6.81 -4.38
C VAL A 202 -16.15 6.07 -4.50
N LEU A 203 -15.07 6.68 -4.01
CA LEU A 203 -13.74 6.08 -3.94
C LEU A 203 -13.30 5.86 -2.49
N VAL A 204 -13.04 4.61 -2.14
CA VAL A 204 -12.38 4.20 -0.89
C VAL A 204 -10.90 3.96 -1.17
N LYS A 205 -10.04 4.83 -0.63
CA LYS A 205 -8.57 4.78 -0.86
C LYS A 205 -7.86 3.82 0.08
N SER A 206 -8.36 3.68 1.31
CA SER A 206 -7.82 2.80 2.34
C SER A 206 -8.89 1.85 2.86
N PRO A 207 -8.58 0.57 3.13
CA PRO A 207 -9.54 -0.35 3.76
C PRO A 207 -10.05 0.13 5.13
N ARG A 208 -9.30 0.99 5.83
CA ARG A 208 -9.72 1.59 7.11
C ARG A 208 -10.93 2.51 6.98
N ASP A 209 -11.14 3.09 5.82
CA ASP A 209 -12.24 4.02 5.56
C ASP A 209 -13.49 3.30 5.00
N PHE A 210 -13.41 1.98 4.79
CA PHE A 210 -14.44 1.21 4.10
C PHE A 210 -15.77 1.20 4.84
N ASP A 211 -15.78 0.78 6.12
CA ASP A 211 -17.03 0.63 6.88
C ASP A 211 -17.75 1.97 7.06
N ALA A 212 -17.00 3.02 7.45
CA ALA A 212 -17.55 4.36 7.58
C ALA A 212 -18.11 4.90 6.25
N THR A 213 -17.46 4.56 5.13
CA THR A 213 -17.96 4.91 3.79
C THR A 213 -19.21 4.10 3.45
N LEU A 214 -19.20 2.80 3.70
CA LEU A 214 -20.31 1.90 3.42
C LEU A 214 -21.56 2.27 4.22
N ASP A 215 -21.41 2.65 5.49
CA ASP A 215 -22.50 3.11 6.35
C ASP A 215 -23.13 4.40 5.80
N LYS A 216 -22.30 5.37 5.39
CA LYS A 216 -22.78 6.61 4.76
C LYS A 216 -23.53 6.33 3.46
N VAL A 217 -23.00 5.45 2.62
CA VAL A 217 -23.66 5.05 1.37
C VAL A 217 -24.99 4.37 1.65
N ARG A 218 -25.02 3.39 2.56
CA ARG A 218 -26.24 2.66 2.94
C ARG A 218 -27.32 3.57 3.51
N ALA A 219 -26.95 4.59 4.28
CA ALA A 219 -27.89 5.57 4.81
C ALA A 219 -28.60 6.41 3.73
N GLN A 220 -28.06 6.45 2.51
CA GLN A 220 -28.61 7.21 1.37
C GLN A 220 -29.39 6.35 0.37
N LEU A 221 -29.36 5.02 0.54
CA LEU A 221 -30.06 4.09 -0.35
C LEU A 221 -31.55 4.06 -0.02
N THR A 222 -32.36 4.01 -1.07
CA THR A 222 -33.81 3.81 -1.00
C THR A 222 -34.20 2.48 -1.63
N PRO A 223 -35.36 1.88 -1.30
CA PRO A 223 -35.79 0.63 -1.90
C PRO A 223 -35.78 0.68 -3.44
N GLY A 224 -35.10 -0.27 -4.07
CA GLY A 224 -34.88 -0.34 -5.51
C GLY A 224 -33.56 0.27 -5.99
N ASP A 225 -32.80 0.96 -5.13
CA ASP A 225 -31.44 1.41 -5.45
C ASP A 225 -30.48 0.22 -5.51
N ILE A 226 -29.51 0.31 -6.41
CA ILE A 226 -28.46 -0.69 -6.58
C ILE A 226 -27.14 -0.15 -6.01
N LEU A 227 -26.50 -0.93 -5.15
CA LEU A 227 -25.16 -0.68 -4.65
C LEU A 227 -24.18 -1.64 -5.33
N VAL A 228 -23.18 -1.10 -6.01
CA VAL A 228 -22.11 -1.86 -6.66
C VAL A 228 -20.80 -1.59 -5.94
N LEU A 229 -20.12 -2.64 -5.47
CA LEU A 229 -18.79 -2.57 -4.88
C LEU A 229 -17.78 -3.24 -5.81
N LEU A 230 -16.71 -2.52 -6.18
CA LEU A 230 -15.56 -3.10 -6.88
C LEU A 230 -14.29 -2.93 -6.05
N PHE A 231 -13.66 -4.04 -5.71
CA PHE A 231 -12.35 -4.07 -5.07
C PHE A 231 -11.32 -4.38 -6.15
N LYS A 232 -10.37 -3.46 -6.35
CA LYS A 232 -9.36 -3.60 -7.40
C LYS A 232 -8.00 -3.11 -6.94
N GLY A 233 -6.96 -3.56 -7.63
CA GLY A 233 -5.61 -3.06 -7.40
C GLY A 233 -5.57 -1.55 -7.69
N ALA A 234 -4.98 -0.77 -6.78
CA ALA A 234 -4.76 0.66 -6.98
C ALA A 234 -4.13 0.93 -8.36
N SER A 235 -4.58 2.01 -9.00
CA SER A 235 -4.04 2.43 -10.28
C SER A 235 -2.74 3.21 -10.10
N ASP A 236 -1.80 3.00 -11.00
CA ASP A 236 -0.61 3.83 -11.12
C ASP A 236 -1.02 5.30 -11.39
N ARG A 237 -0.40 6.24 -10.66
CA ARG A 237 -0.82 7.65 -10.65
C ARG A 237 -0.60 8.37 -11.99
N ARG A 238 0.17 7.78 -12.92
CA ARG A 238 0.49 8.38 -14.23
C ARG A 238 -0.19 7.69 -15.40
N THR A 239 -0.21 6.36 -15.39
CA THR A 239 -0.79 5.54 -16.47
C THR A 239 -2.26 5.21 -16.22
N HIS A 240 -2.75 5.43 -14.99
CA HIS A 240 -4.10 5.07 -14.52
C HIS A 240 -4.43 3.57 -14.60
N GLN A 241 -3.45 2.73 -14.94
CA GLN A 241 -3.62 1.28 -15.03
C GLN A 241 -3.50 0.62 -13.65
N SER A 242 -4.39 -0.34 -13.35
CA SER A 242 -4.29 -1.13 -12.14
C SER A 242 -3.00 -1.95 -12.12
N TRP A 243 -2.35 -2.05 -10.95
CA TRP A 243 -1.23 -2.99 -10.79
C TRP A 243 -1.64 -4.46 -10.95
N CYS A 244 -2.94 -4.77 -10.85
CA CYS A 244 -3.49 -6.11 -10.94
C CYS A 244 -4.02 -6.39 -12.37
N PRO A 245 -3.39 -7.28 -13.16
CA PRO A 245 -3.82 -7.53 -14.54
C PRO A 245 -5.27 -8.07 -14.68
N PRO A 246 -5.75 -8.99 -13.82
CA PRO A 246 -7.17 -9.36 -13.80
C PRO A 246 -8.10 -8.16 -13.55
N CYS A 247 -7.73 -7.22 -12.68
CA CYS A 247 -8.50 -6.00 -12.47
C CYS A 247 -8.55 -5.19 -13.76
N ALA A 248 -7.41 -4.90 -14.39
CA ALA A 248 -7.34 -4.15 -15.64
C ALA A 248 -8.23 -4.76 -16.75
N THR A 249 -8.37 -6.09 -16.78
CA THR A 249 -9.27 -6.81 -17.69
C THR A 249 -10.74 -6.60 -17.33
N ALA A 250 -11.08 -6.60 -16.05
CA ALA A 250 -12.46 -6.44 -15.57
C ALA A 250 -12.99 -5.01 -15.63
N GLU A 251 -12.15 -3.99 -15.48
CA GLU A 251 -12.55 -2.57 -15.45
C GLU A 251 -13.49 -2.14 -16.61
N PRO A 252 -13.18 -2.40 -17.90
CA PRO A 252 -14.08 -2.03 -18.98
C PRO A 252 -15.40 -2.82 -18.98
N ILE A 253 -15.42 -4.03 -18.41
CA ILE A 253 -16.64 -4.84 -18.28
C ILE A 253 -17.52 -4.23 -17.18
N VAL A 254 -16.96 -3.95 -16.01
CA VAL A 254 -17.65 -3.31 -14.89
C VAL A 254 -18.20 -1.95 -15.30
N ARG A 255 -17.40 -1.12 -15.99
CA ARG A 255 -17.83 0.20 -16.48
C ARG A 255 -19.11 0.09 -17.32
N ARG A 256 -19.11 -0.78 -18.34
CA ARG A 256 -20.28 -0.99 -19.22
C ARG A 256 -21.49 -1.52 -18.43
N ALA A 257 -21.29 -2.45 -17.51
CA ALA A 257 -22.37 -3.01 -16.69
C ALA A 257 -23.03 -1.94 -15.82
N VAL A 258 -22.22 -1.11 -15.15
CA VAL A 258 -22.72 -0.02 -14.29
C VAL A 258 -23.40 1.07 -15.11
N GLU A 259 -22.83 1.46 -16.26
CA GLU A 259 -23.43 2.44 -17.16
C GLU A 259 -24.79 1.96 -17.70
N ALA A 260 -24.91 0.68 -18.06
CA ALA A 260 -26.18 0.08 -18.49
C ALA A 260 -27.20 0.01 -17.34
N ALA A 261 -26.77 -0.33 -16.13
CA ALA A 261 -27.64 -0.35 -14.95
C ALA A 261 -28.15 1.05 -14.56
N LYS A 262 -27.31 2.09 -14.71
CA LYS A 262 -27.69 3.50 -14.50
C LYS A 262 -28.81 3.99 -15.43
N GLN A 263 -29.07 3.30 -16.54
CA GLN A 263 -30.22 3.58 -17.42
C GLN A 263 -31.54 2.98 -16.90
N LYS A 264 -31.48 1.98 -16.02
CA LYS A 264 -32.66 1.26 -15.50
C LYS A 264 -33.03 1.70 -14.08
N ARG A 265 -32.03 1.93 -13.22
CA ARG A 265 -32.17 2.20 -11.79
C ARG A 265 -31.15 3.24 -11.34
N ARG A 266 -31.36 3.82 -10.16
CA ARG A 266 -30.29 4.57 -9.47
C ARG A 266 -29.23 3.59 -8.97
N VAL A 267 -27.98 3.83 -9.33
CA VAL A 267 -26.85 2.99 -8.95
C VAL A 267 -25.84 3.82 -8.20
N VAL A 268 -25.52 3.41 -6.97
CA VAL A 268 -24.37 3.92 -6.22
C VAL A 268 -23.21 2.95 -6.43
N TYR A 269 -22.15 3.43 -7.07
CA TYR A 269 -20.93 2.68 -7.32
C TYR A 269 -19.86 3.08 -6.31
N VAL A 270 -19.24 2.10 -5.67
CA VAL A 270 -18.15 2.27 -4.71
C VAL A 270 -16.94 1.47 -5.17
N GLN A 271 -15.86 2.17 -5.50
CA GLN A 271 -14.59 1.54 -5.81
C GLN A 271 -13.68 1.53 -4.58
N CYS A 272 -13.16 0.36 -4.25
CA CYS A 272 -12.22 0.14 -3.16
C CYS A 272 -10.84 -0.20 -3.73
N ASN A 273 -9.89 0.71 -3.55
CA ASN A 273 -8.52 0.49 -4.00
C ASN A 273 -7.78 -0.41 -2.99
N VAL A 274 -6.98 -1.33 -3.54
CA VAL A 274 -6.17 -2.28 -2.79
C VAL A 274 -4.71 -2.06 -3.16
N GLU A 275 -3.87 -1.76 -2.16
CA GLU A 275 -2.45 -1.56 -2.37
C GLU A 275 -1.70 -2.90 -2.41
N ARG A 276 -0.77 -3.04 -3.37
CA ARG A 276 -0.10 -4.29 -3.70
C ARG A 276 0.73 -4.84 -2.53
N SER A 277 1.53 -3.98 -1.91
CA SER A 277 2.51 -4.33 -0.86
C SER A 277 1.85 -4.89 0.41
N VAL A 278 0.67 -4.38 0.76
CA VAL A 278 -0.06 -4.78 1.98
C VAL A 278 -1.07 -5.89 1.73
N TYR A 279 -1.55 -6.06 0.50
CA TYR A 279 -2.56 -7.06 0.14
C TYR A 279 -1.98 -8.40 -0.29
N LEU A 280 -1.02 -8.40 -1.22
CA LEU A 280 -0.64 -9.63 -1.92
C LEU A 280 0.11 -10.58 -0.98
N GLY A 281 -0.37 -11.82 -0.90
CA GLY A 281 0.13 -12.83 0.04
C GLY A 281 -0.16 -12.55 1.52
N ASN A 282 -0.99 -11.54 1.85
CA ASN A 282 -1.37 -11.25 3.22
C ASN A 282 -2.73 -11.86 3.55
N PRO A 283 -2.81 -13.00 4.28
CA PRO A 283 -4.08 -13.60 4.67
C PRO A 283 -4.87 -12.74 5.67
N ASP A 284 -4.20 -11.85 6.39
CA ASP A 284 -4.78 -10.97 7.41
C ASP A 284 -5.16 -9.58 6.87
N TYR A 285 -5.10 -9.39 5.55
CA TYR A 285 -5.54 -8.15 4.93
C TYR A 285 -7.02 -7.87 5.24
N ALA A 286 -7.34 -6.62 5.59
CA ALA A 286 -8.64 -6.23 6.14
C ALA A 286 -9.85 -6.76 5.35
N TYR A 287 -9.86 -6.62 4.02
CA TYR A 287 -10.96 -7.11 3.19
C TYR A 287 -11.09 -8.64 3.15
N ARG A 288 -10.02 -9.39 3.41
CA ARG A 288 -10.08 -10.86 3.54
C ARG A 288 -10.75 -11.29 4.84
N LYS A 289 -10.55 -10.52 5.91
CA LYS A 289 -11.14 -10.78 7.24
C LYS A 289 -12.51 -10.12 7.43
N HIS A 290 -12.90 -9.23 6.53
CA HIS A 290 -14.13 -8.47 6.66
C HIS A 290 -15.36 -9.40 6.55
N PRO A 291 -16.28 -9.41 7.55
CA PRO A 291 -17.39 -10.38 7.62
C PRO A 291 -18.33 -10.39 6.41
N LEU A 292 -18.60 -9.22 5.82
CA LEU A 292 -19.44 -9.12 4.62
C LEU A 292 -18.73 -9.61 3.35
N LEU A 293 -17.41 -9.39 3.27
CA LEU A 293 -16.68 -9.47 2.00
C LEU A 293 -15.98 -10.82 1.86
N ASN A 294 -15.16 -11.19 2.85
CA ASN A 294 -14.34 -12.40 2.86
C ASN A 294 -13.62 -12.63 1.51
N ILE A 295 -12.93 -11.61 0.99
CA ILE A 295 -12.40 -11.66 -0.38
C ILE A 295 -11.25 -12.68 -0.49
N ALA A 296 -11.30 -13.55 -1.50
CA ALA A 296 -10.22 -14.49 -1.80
C ALA A 296 -9.16 -13.90 -2.75
N SER A 297 -9.63 -13.15 -3.75
CA SER A 297 -8.81 -12.54 -4.81
C SER A 297 -9.37 -11.15 -5.18
N ILE A 298 -8.62 -10.43 -6.01
CA ILE A 298 -9.11 -9.24 -6.71
C ILE A 298 -8.95 -9.44 -8.24
N PRO A 299 -9.84 -8.88 -9.08
CA PRO A 299 -10.97 -8.03 -8.72
C PRO A 299 -12.02 -8.78 -7.92
N PHE A 300 -12.64 -8.13 -6.94
CA PHE A 300 -13.81 -8.68 -6.26
C PHE A 300 -14.97 -7.72 -6.48
N PHE A 301 -16.09 -8.28 -6.92
CA PHE A 301 -17.24 -7.53 -7.38
C PHE A 301 -18.49 -8.00 -6.64
N LEU A 302 -19.22 -7.07 -6.03
CA LEU A 302 -20.43 -7.34 -5.27
C LEU A 302 -21.52 -6.37 -5.69
N VAL A 303 -22.69 -6.90 -6.04
CA VAL A 303 -23.88 -6.11 -6.40
C VAL A 303 -24.99 -6.43 -5.41
N LEU A 304 -25.51 -5.38 -4.80
CA LEU A 304 -26.56 -5.44 -3.80
C LEU A 304 -27.75 -4.60 -4.24
N GLU A 305 -28.96 -5.11 -4.06
CA GLU A 305 -30.20 -4.35 -4.19
C GLU A 305 -30.68 -3.91 -2.81
N GLN A 306 -30.95 -2.62 -2.62
CA GLN A 306 -31.64 -2.16 -1.43
C GLN A 306 -33.10 -2.58 -1.52
N ARG A 307 -33.55 -3.45 -0.60
CA ARG A 307 -34.97 -3.70 -0.34
C ARG A 307 -35.33 -3.11 1.02
N GLU A 308 -36.60 -2.87 1.28
CA GLU A 308 -37.13 -2.18 2.48
C GLU A 308 -36.11 -1.83 3.57
N LYS A 309 -35.69 -2.80 4.40
CA LYS A 309 -34.71 -2.61 5.49
C LYS A 309 -33.41 -3.40 5.32
N GLU A 310 -33.24 -4.10 4.21
CA GLU A 310 -32.15 -5.06 4.01
C GLU A 310 -31.59 -4.96 2.60
N VAL A 311 -30.30 -5.28 2.46
CA VAL A 311 -29.65 -5.39 1.16
C VAL A 311 -29.63 -6.85 0.71
N PHE A 312 -30.02 -7.09 -0.53
CA PHE A 312 -30.06 -8.42 -1.14
C PHE A 312 -28.95 -8.57 -2.16
N GLU A 313 -28.20 -9.67 -2.08
CA GLU A 313 -27.12 -9.96 -3.02
C GLU A 313 -27.67 -10.39 -4.38
N LEU A 314 -27.35 -9.63 -5.43
CA LEU A 314 -27.69 -9.93 -6.81
C LEU A 314 -26.57 -10.67 -7.56
N CYS A 315 -25.32 -10.35 -7.19
CA CYS A 315 -24.13 -10.86 -7.85
C CYS A 315 -22.92 -10.75 -6.92
N ARG A 316 -22.08 -11.79 -6.92
CA ARG A 316 -20.78 -11.84 -6.25
C ARG A 316 -19.81 -12.57 -7.16
N GLU A 317 -18.77 -11.88 -7.61
CA GLU A 317 -17.81 -12.41 -8.59
C GLU A 317 -16.37 -12.06 -8.19
N SER A 318 -15.44 -12.96 -8.51
CA SER A 318 -14.00 -12.77 -8.28
C SER A 318 -13.12 -13.06 -9.48
N ASP A 319 -13.71 -13.60 -10.56
CA ASP A 319 -13.02 -13.92 -11.80
C ASP A 319 -13.56 -13.05 -12.93
N PRO A 320 -12.71 -12.31 -13.67
CA PRO A 320 -13.16 -11.53 -14.82
C PRO A 320 -13.88 -12.42 -15.83
N GLY A 321 -15.17 -12.16 -16.08
CA GLY A 321 -15.99 -13.02 -16.95
C GLY A 321 -17.40 -12.48 -17.21
N GLU A 322 -18.21 -13.27 -17.91
CA GLU A 322 -19.56 -12.87 -18.33
C GLU A 322 -20.52 -12.59 -17.16
N GLY A 323 -20.28 -13.17 -15.98
CA GLY A 323 -21.08 -12.97 -14.76
C GLY A 323 -21.23 -11.49 -14.38
N TYR A 324 -20.24 -10.66 -14.71
CA TYR A 324 -20.22 -9.22 -14.45
C TYR A 324 -21.33 -8.43 -15.14
N ASN A 325 -21.93 -8.94 -16.23
CA ASN A 325 -23.06 -8.29 -16.91
C ASN A 325 -24.41 -8.94 -16.56
N SER A 326 -24.40 -10.18 -16.07
CA SER A 326 -25.60 -11.00 -15.93
C SER A 326 -26.65 -10.42 -14.96
N TRP A 327 -26.25 -9.55 -14.05
CA TRP A 327 -27.13 -8.91 -13.07
C TRP A 327 -27.89 -7.72 -13.64
N VAL A 328 -27.40 -7.08 -14.70
CA VAL A 328 -28.03 -5.89 -15.31
C VAL A 328 -29.39 -6.23 -15.91
N GLU A 329 -29.57 -7.47 -16.38
CA GLU A 329 -30.86 -7.95 -16.89
C GLU A 329 -31.85 -8.37 -15.80
N LYS A 330 -31.39 -8.51 -14.55
CA LYS A 330 -32.21 -8.95 -13.42
C LYS A 330 -32.87 -7.79 -12.65
N ILE A 331 -32.52 -6.54 -12.97
CA ILE A 331 -32.93 -5.32 -12.21
C ILE A 331 -33.96 -4.45 -12.93
#